data_AF-A0A2V6HXV9-F1
#
_entry.id   AF-A0A2V6HXV9-F1
#
_cell.length_a   1.000
_cell.length_b   1.000
_cell.length_c   1.000
_cell.angle_alpha   90.00
_cell.angle_beta   90.00
_cell.angle_gamma   90.00
#
_symmetry.space_group_name_H-M   'P 1'
#
loop_
_entity.id
_entity.type
_entity.pdbx_description
1 polymer ?
#
loop_
_entity_poly.entity_id
_entity_poly.type
_entity_poly.pdbx_seq_one_letter_code
_entity_poly.pdbx_strand_id
1 'polypeptide(L)'
;SIVSNLAAQKAAREQGDKGEELHAMDYLVYAYLQLGRDAEAARVLDELRAMNGLDGSDFKMGYAASAMSARYATERRQWSDAAQLVPVDGASPQVSAVTLWARSVGLARSLKPAAARQEIDKLRGVYEKLRATGDDYWATQVHVQTNEALAWVAQADGKDDEALKLMHAAADEEDAIEKRPVTPGAIIPAREQLGDLLLEANQPQEALTEYQRALTMTPQRRGALMGLAHAREMIASAAPNKN
;
A
#
# COMPACT_ATOMS: atom_id res chain seq x y z
N SER A 1 -14.41 10.61 -9.47
CA SER A 1 -14.48 9.61 -10.55
C SER A 1 -13.29 9.82 -11.49
N ILE A 2 -12.99 8.88 -12.40
CA ILE A 2 -11.91 9.06 -13.39
C ILE A 2 -12.10 10.34 -14.22
N VAL A 3 -13.33 10.61 -14.68
CA VAL A 3 -13.65 11.82 -15.46
C VAL A 3 -13.32 13.09 -14.68
N SER A 4 -13.74 13.17 -13.41
CA SER A 4 -13.45 14.34 -12.56
C SER A 4 -11.94 14.52 -12.32
N ASN A 5 -11.21 13.43 -12.10
CA ASN A 5 -9.76 13.52 -11.84
C ASN A 5 -8.98 13.88 -13.11
N LEU A 6 -9.39 13.42 -14.29
CA LEU A 6 -8.81 13.87 -15.58
C LEU A 6 -9.05 15.37 -15.80
N ALA A 7 -10.26 15.86 -15.48
CA ALA A 7 -10.57 17.28 -15.57
C ALA A 7 -9.75 18.12 -14.58
N ALA A 8 -9.60 17.63 -13.34
CA ALA A 8 -8.77 18.28 -12.32
C ALA A 8 -7.30 18.32 -12.71
N GLN A 9 -6.74 17.20 -13.15
CA GLN A 9 -5.36 17.11 -13.65
C GLN A 9 -5.11 18.14 -14.77
N LYS A 10 -6.01 18.19 -15.76
CA LYS A 10 -5.91 19.13 -16.87
C LYS A 10 -5.95 20.59 -16.39
N ALA A 11 -6.92 20.94 -15.55
CA ALA A 11 -7.07 22.31 -15.05
C ALA A 11 -5.86 22.76 -14.21
N ALA A 12 -5.36 21.88 -13.34
CA ALA A 12 -4.18 22.14 -12.53
C ALA A 12 -2.93 22.37 -13.40
N ARG A 13 -2.74 21.55 -14.44
CA ARG A 13 -1.67 21.70 -15.43
C ARG A 13 -1.74 23.05 -16.15
N GLU A 14 -2.93 23.47 -16.59
CA GLU A 14 -3.14 24.77 -17.26
C GLU A 14 -2.83 25.96 -16.34
N GLN A 15 -2.99 25.79 -15.02
CA GLN A 15 -2.71 26.81 -14.00
C GLN A 15 -1.27 26.75 -13.47
N GLY A 16 -0.50 25.73 -13.82
CA GLY A 16 0.85 25.48 -13.28
C GLY A 16 0.86 24.97 -11.84
N ASP A 17 -0.28 24.51 -11.32
CA ASP A 17 -0.39 23.93 -9.97
C ASP A 17 0.01 22.45 -10.00
N LYS A 18 1.30 22.18 -9.84
CA LYS A 18 1.84 20.81 -9.81
C LYS A 18 1.32 19.99 -8.63
N GLY A 19 0.97 20.64 -7.52
CA GLY A 19 0.49 19.94 -6.34
C GLY A 19 -0.87 19.32 -6.60
N GLU A 20 -1.81 20.11 -7.13
CA GLU A 20 -3.13 19.60 -7.53
C GLU A 20 -3.06 18.64 -8.72
N GLU A 21 -2.15 18.88 -9.68
CA GLU A 21 -1.92 17.96 -10.80
C GLU A 21 -1.51 16.57 -10.29
N LEU A 22 -0.48 16.49 -9.45
CA LEU A 22 0.00 15.23 -8.87
C LEU A 22 -1.05 14.57 -7.97
N HIS A 23 -1.81 15.36 -7.22
CA HIS A 23 -2.90 14.85 -6.40
C HIS A 23 -3.98 14.16 -7.24
N ALA A 24 -4.41 14.80 -8.34
CA ALA A 24 -5.35 14.21 -9.28
C ALA A 24 -4.78 12.94 -9.96
N MET A 25 -3.48 12.94 -10.27
CA MET A 25 -2.77 11.79 -10.83
C MET A 25 -2.75 10.59 -9.87
N ASP A 26 -2.51 10.78 -8.57
CA ASP A 26 -2.55 9.68 -7.58
C ASP A 26 -3.95 9.02 -7.53
N TYR A 27 -5.00 9.82 -7.51
CA TYR A 27 -6.37 9.31 -7.60
C TYR A 27 -6.67 8.60 -8.94
N LEU A 28 -6.06 9.02 -10.05
CA LEU A 28 -6.18 8.32 -11.33
C LEU A 28 -5.48 6.96 -11.29
N VAL A 29 -4.25 6.90 -10.78
CA VAL A 29 -3.50 5.64 -10.62
C VAL A 29 -4.29 4.67 -9.76
N TYR A 30 -4.77 5.12 -8.59
CA TYR A 30 -5.64 4.33 -7.73
C TYR A 30 -6.88 3.80 -8.49
N ALA A 31 -7.65 4.69 -9.11
CA ALA A 31 -8.88 4.29 -9.80
C ALA A 31 -8.62 3.32 -10.97
N TYR A 32 -7.54 3.51 -11.72
CA TYR A 32 -7.17 2.61 -12.81
C TYR A 32 -6.79 1.22 -12.30
N LEU A 33 -5.96 1.13 -11.26
CA LEU A 33 -5.57 -0.15 -10.68
C LEU A 33 -6.76 -0.94 -10.10
N GLN A 34 -7.68 -0.24 -9.43
CA GLN A 34 -8.91 -0.82 -8.90
C GLN A 34 -9.86 -1.33 -10.00
N LEU A 35 -9.74 -0.83 -11.24
CA LEU A 35 -10.49 -1.30 -12.41
C LEU A 35 -9.69 -2.28 -13.30
N GLY A 36 -8.46 -2.65 -12.92
CA GLY A 36 -7.59 -3.50 -13.74
C GLY A 36 -7.06 -2.83 -15.01
N ARG A 37 -7.05 -1.50 -15.04
CA ARG A 37 -6.56 -0.68 -16.15
C ARG A 37 -5.08 -0.35 -15.97
N ASP A 38 -4.26 -1.39 -15.87
CA ASP A 38 -2.85 -1.28 -15.53
C ASP A 38 -2.05 -0.45 -16.55
N ALA A 39 -2.44 -0.46 -17.83
CA ALA A 39 -1.81 0.32 -18.89
C ALA A 39 -2.10 1.83 -18.79
N GLU A 40 -3.29 2.20 -18.31
CA GLU A 40 -3.63 3.59 -17.99
C GLU A 40 -2.85 4.09 -16.77
N ALA A 41 -2.77 3.28 -15.71
CA ALA A 41 -1.97 3.61 -14.55
C ALA A 41 -0.49 3.82 -14.94
N ALA A 42 0.06 2.95 -15.79
CA ALA A 42 1.41 3.07 -16.33
C ALA A 42 1.66 4.41 -17.01
N ARG A 43 0.72 4.86 -17.86
CA ARG A 43 0.82 6.14 -18.57
C ARG A 43 0.87 7.33 -17.62
N VAL A 44 0.12 7.30 -16.51
CA VAL A 44 0.19 8.35 -15.48
C VAL A 44 1.57 8.35 -14.80
N LEU A 45 2.16 7.17 -14.57
CA LEU A 45 3.53 7.08 -14.05
C LEU A 45 4.57 7.58 -15.04
N ASP A 46 4.37 7.37 -16.34
CA ASP A 46 5.25 7.94 -17.38
C ASP A 46 5.15 9.47 -17.42
N GLU A 47 3.95 10.03 -17.24
CA GLU A 47 3.76 11.47 -17.05
C GLU A 47 4.51 11.99 -15.81
N LEU A 48 4.39 11.31 -14.66
CA LEU A 48 5.14 11.64 -13.44
C LEU A 48 6.65 11.68 -13.69
N ARG A 49 7.21 10.68 -14.39
CA ARG A 49 8.65 10.63 -14.70
C ARG A 49 9.10 11.75 -15.63
N ALA A 50 8.20 12.27 -16.47
CA ALA A 50 8.48 13.36 -17.38
C ALA A 50 8.32 14.76 -16.74
N MET A 51 7.77 14.86 -15.52
CA MET A 51 7.62 16.14 -14.82
C MET A 51 8.97 16.70 -14.38
N ASN A 52 9.21 17.98 -14.67
CA ASN A 52 10.38 18.71 -14.17
C ASN A 52 10.03 19.49 -12.90
N GLY A 53 11.00 19.73 -12.02
CA GLY A 53 10.84 20.59 -10.85
C GLY A 53 9.77 20.08 -9.89
N LEU A 54 9.78 18.78 -9.63
CA LEU A 54 9.04 18.16 -8.54
C LEU A 54 9.79 18.49 -7.24
N ASP A 55 9.11 19.18 -6.33
CA ASP A 55 9.65 19.45 -5.00
C ASP A 55 9.14 18.38 -4.04
N GLY A 56 10.00 17.41 -3.70
CA GLY A 56 9.64 16.34 -2.77
C GLY A 56 9.42 16.83 -1.34
N SER A 57 9.90 18.03 -0.99
CA SER A 57 9.68 18.63 0.33
C SER A 57 8.26 19.20 0.49
N ASP A 58 7.59 19.53 -0.62
CA ASP A 58 6.15 19.77 -0.62
C ASP A 58 5.41 18.45 -0.34
N PHE A 59 4.63 18.44 0.74
CA PHE A 59 3.96 17.23 1.21
C PHE A 59 3.06 16.61 0.13
N LYS A 60 2.29 17.42 -0.61
CA LYS A 60 1.32 16.91 -1.59
C LYS A 60 2.04 16.30 -2.79
N MET A 61 3.06 16.99 -3.30
CA MET A 61 3.86 16.51 -4.42
C MET A 61 4.65 15.24 -4.06
N GLY A 62 5.38 15.28 -2.94
CA GLY A 62 6.18 14.15 -2.47
C GLY A 62 5.33 12.92 -2.16
N TYR A 63 4.19 13.11 -1.48
CA TYR A 63 3.28 12.02 -1.15
C TYR A 63 2.69 11.37 -2.41
N ALA A 64 2.12 12.17 -3.33
CA ALA A 64 1.51 11.64 -4.54
C ALA A 64 2.52 10.87 -5.41
N ALA A 65 3.73 11.39 -5.59
CA ALA A 65 4.79 10.71 -6.34
C ALA A 65 5.22 9.38 -5.72
N SER A 66 5.34 9.35 -4.38
CA SER A 66 5.68 8.13 -3.63
C SER A 66 4.55 7.10 -3.70
N ALA A 67 3.30 7.54 -3.47
CA ALA A 67 2.12 6.69 -3.43
C ALA A 67 1.79 6.08 -4.80
N MET A 68 1.82 6.86 -5.88
CA MET A 68 1.60 6.35 -7.23
C MET A 68 2.56 5.21 -7.58
N SER A 69 3.84 5.41 -7.29
CA SER A 69 4.89 4.44 -7.57
C SER A 69 4.73 3.18 -6.71
N ALA A 70 4.42 3.35 -5.42
CA ALA A 70 4.13 2.25 -4.51
C ALA A 70 2.92 1.43 -4.96
N ARG A 71 1.77 2.07 -5.21
CA ARG A 71 0.53 1.41 -5.66
C ARG A 71 0.74 0.62 -6.94
N TYR A 72 1.39 1.24 -7.92
CA TYR A 72 1.60 0.60 -9.21
C TYR A 72 2.41 -0.70 -9.08
N ALA A 73 3.40 -0.75 -8.18
CA ALA A 73 4.16 -1.96 -7.94
C ALA A 73 3.37 -2.98 -7.10
N THR A 74 2.82 -2.56 -5.96
CA THR A 74 2.24 -3.49 -4.97
C THR A 74 0.86 -4.01 -5.36
N GLU A 75 -0.04 -3.19 -5.91
CA GLU A 75 -1.38 -3.65 -6.31
C GLU A 75 -1.35 -4.62 -7.50
N ARG A 76 -0.28 -4.58 -8.31
CA ARG A 76 -0.01 -5.55 -9.38
C ARG A 76 0.84 -6.74 -8.91
N ARG A 77 1.15 -6.82 -7.61
CA ARG A 77 2.03 -7.83 -7.01
C ARG A 77 3.41 -7.94 -7.69
N GLN A 78 3.91 -6.84 -8.25
CA GLN A 78 5.23 -6.77 -8.87
C GLN A 78 6.28 -6.50 -7.77
N TRP A 79 6.54 -7.52 -6.95
CA TRP A 79 7.38 -7.39 -5.75
C TRP A 79 8.83 -7.00 -6.07
N SER A 80 9.35 -7.47 -7.21
CA SER A 80 10.66 -7.06 -7.72
C SER A 80 10.71 -5.57 -8.03
N ASP A 81 9.66 -5.00 -8.64
CA ASP A 81 9.56 -3.56 -8.92
C ASP A 81 9.47 -2.77 -7.61
N ALA A 82 8.62 -3.22 -6.68
CA ALA A 82 8.46 -2.60 -5.37
C ALA A 82 9.80 -2.54 -4.60
N ALA A 83 10.59 -3.62 -4.66
CA ALA A 83 11.91 -3.71 -4.04
C ALA A 83 12.96 -2.74 -4.63
N GLN A 84 12.71 -2.13 -5.80
CA GLN A 84 13.60 -1.15 -6.42
C GLN A 84 13.17 0.30 -6.21
N LEU A 85 11.96 0.56 -5.70
CA LEU A 85 11.43 1.91 -5.53
C LEU A 85 12.35 2.75 -4.64
N VAL A 86 12.65 3.99 -5.01
CA VAL A 86 13.51 4.90 -4.25
C VAL A 86 12.68 6.04 -3.67
N PRO A 87 12.85 6.43 -2.38
CA PRO A 87 12.16 7.58 -1.83
C PRO A 87 12.41 8.84 -2.68
N VAL A 88 11.39 9.66 -2.84
CA VAL A 88 11.50 10.94 -3.56
C VAL A 88 12.50 11.85 -2.83
N ASP A 89 13.40 12.48 -3.59
CA ASP A 89 14.39 13.40 -3.04
C ASP A 89 13.72 14.54 -2.27
N GLY A 90 14.20 14.81 -1.05
CA GLY A 90 13.65 15.86 -0.18
C GLY A 90 12.34 15.49 0.53
N ALA A 91 11.81 14.27 0.32
CA ALA A 91 10.61 13.80 1.01
C ALA A 91 10.71 13.93 2.54
N SER A 92 9.64 14.43 3.15
CA SER A 92 9.51 14.42 4.61
C SER A 92 9.50 12.97 5.15
N PRO A 93 9.81 12.76 6.43
CA PRO A 93 9.93 11.41 7.00
C PRO A 93 8.71 10.52 6.72
N GLN A 94 7.51 11.02 6.97
CA GLN A 94 6.25 10.31 6.74
C GLN A 94 5.98 10.00 5.25
N VAL A 95 6.44 10.85 4.33
CA VAL A 95 6.32 10.61 2.89
C VAL A 95 7.30 9.51 2.46
N SER A 96 8.54 9.58 2.95
CA SER A 96 9.56 8.56 2.66
C SER A 96 9.15 7.17 3.13
N ALA A 97 8.37 7.09 4.23
CA ALA A 97 7.86 5.84 4.79
C ALA A 97 7.02 5.04 3.79
N VAL A 98 6.23 5.69 2.92
CA VAL A 98 5.43 5.02 1.89
C VAL A 98 6.31 4.18 0.96
N THR A 99 7.45 4.74 0.54
CA THR A 99 8.38 4.02 -0.34
C THR A 99 9.16 2.95 0.42
N LEU A 100 9.61 3.25 1.64
CA LEU A 100 10.32 2.29 2.49
C LEU A 100 9.46 1.07 2.82
N TRP A 101 8.17 1.28 3.10
CA TRP A 101 7.19 0.22 3.30
C TRP A 101 7.04 -0.65 2.05
N ALA A 102 6.75 -0.05 0.89
CA ALA A 102 6.56 -0.79 -0.35
C ALA A 102 7.81 -1.60 -0.72
N ARG A 103 9.00 -1.01 -0.51
CA ARG A 103 10.27 -1.68 -0.72
C ARG A 103 10.49 -2.83 0.25
N SER A 104 10.18 -2.65 1.54
CA SER A 104 10.31 -3.70 2.57
C SER A 104 9.41 -4.90 2.25
N VAL A 105 8.14 -4.65 1.91
CA VAL A 105 7.18 -5.67 1.49
C VAL A 105 7.68 -6.36 0.22
N GLY A 106 8.09 -5.60 -0.80
CA GLY A 106 8.61 -6.15 -2.06
C GLY A 106 9.84 -7.04 -1.86
N LEU A 107 10.77 -6.65 -0.98
CA LEU A 107 11.95 -7.45 -0.62
C LEU A 107 11.56 -8.74 0.11
N ALA A 108 10.68 -8.65 1.12
CA ALA A 108 10.21 -9.82 1.86
C ALA A 108 9.50 -10.82 0.92
N ARG A 109 8.57 -10.31 0.12
CA ARG A 109 7.79 -11.06 -0.89
C ARG A 109 8.61 -11.59 -2.07
N SER A 110 9.86 -11.13 -2.20
CA SER A 110 10.85 -11.63 -3.16
C SER A 110 11.91 -12.52 -2.51
N LEU A 111 11.62 -13.08 -1.32
CA LEU A 111 12.52 -13.97 -0.57
C LEU A 111 13.86 -13.33 -0.17
N LYS A 112 13.85 -12.02 0.11
CA LYS A 112 15.02 -11.26 0.60
C LYS A 112 14.77 -10.65 1.99
N PRO A 113 14.42 -11.44 3.01
CA PRO A 113 13.99 -10.92 4.32
C PRO A 113 15.12 -10.17 5.06
N ALA A 114 16.39 -10.52 4.83
CA ALA A 114 17.52 -9.78 5.41
C ALA A 114 17.61 -8.33 4.88
N ALA A 115 17.41 -8.13 3.57
CA ALA A 115 17.38 -6.80 2.97
C ALA A 115 16.12 -6.02 3.37
N ALA A 116 14.97 -6.69 3.48
CA ALA A 116 13.74 -6.08 3.97
C ALA A 116 13.92 -5.51 5.38
N ARG A 117 14.60 -6.25 6.28
CA ARG A 117 14.90 -5.78 7.65
C ARG A 117 15.72 -4.48 7.68
N GLN A 118 16.66 -4.29 6.75
CA GLN A 118 17.43 -3.04 6.65
C GLN A 118 16.55 -1.84 6.28
N GLU A 119 15.53 -2.04 5.44
CA GLU A 119 14.58 -0.98 5.10
C GLU A 119 13.59 -0.73 6.26
N ILE A 120 13.21 -1.79 7.00
CA ILE A 120 12.38 -1.68 8.22
C ILE A 120 13.09 -0.88 9.32
N ASP A 121 14.42 -1.02 9.47
CA ASP A 121 15.16 -0.19 10.43
C ASP A 121 15.10 1.30 10.09
N LYS A 122 14.99 1.64 8.78
CA LYS A 122 14.74 3.03 8.36
C LYS A 122 13.31 3.47 8.72
N LEU A 123 12.30 2.61 8.55
CA LEU A 123 10.93 2.88 9.00
C LEU A 123 10.86 3.15 10.51
N ARG A 124 11.56 2.35 11.32
CA ARG A 124 11.68 2.59 12.77
C ARG A 124 12.31 3.94 13.08
N GLY A 125 13.37 4.31 12.38
CA GLY A 125 13.97 5.64 12.51
C GLY A 125 13.03 6.78 12.11
N VAL A 126 12.14 6.57 11.12
CA VAL A 126 11.08 7.53 10.78
C VAL A 126 10.05 7.63 11.91
N TYR A 127 9.59 6.49 12.43
CA TYR A 127 8.66 6.43 13.56
C TYR A 127 9.18 7.22 14.78
N GLU A 128 10.43 6.98 15.18
CA GLU A 128 11.06 7.67 16.31
C GLU A 128 11.12 9.18 16.11
N LYS A 129 11.45 9.65 14.89
CA LYS A 129 11.47 11.08 14.56
C LYS A 129 10.08 11.70 14.69
N LEU A 130 9.05 11.05 14.16
CA LEU A 130 7.68 11.55 14.21
C LEU A 130 7.14 11.61 15.64
N ARG A 131 7.45 10.59 16.47
CA ARG A 131 7.16 10.60 17.91
C ARG A 131 7.87 11.76 18.62
N ALA A 132 9.14 12.00 18.32
CA ALA A 132 9.91 13.08 18.93
C ALA A 132 9.37 14.48 18.58
N THR A 133 8.76 14.64 17.41
CA THR A 133 8.11 15.90 16.99
C THR A 133 6.64 16.01 17.41
N GLY A 134 6.08 15.00 18.09
CA GLY A 134 4.68 14.99 18.52
C GLY A 134 3.66 14.77 17.39
N ASP A 135 4.09 14.23 16.24
CA ASP A 135 3.20 13.93 15.12
C ASP A 135 2.61 12.52 15.28
N ASP A 136 1.71 12.39 16.27
CA ASP A 136 1.14 11.10 16.68
C ASP A 136 0.44 10.38 15.51
N TYR A 137 -0.27 11.12 14.65
CA TYR A 137 -0.98 10.53 13.51
C TYR A 137 -0.02 9.82 12.55
N TRP A 138 1.02 10.51 12.09
CA TRP A 138 1.97 9.91 11.16
C TRP A 138 2.86 8.87 11.85
N ALA A 139 3.18 9.04 13.14
CA ALA A 139 3.86 8.01 13.90
C ALA A 139 3.05 6.71 13.91
N THR A 140 1.75 6.76 14.20
CA THR A 140 0.89 5.57 14.17
C THR A 140 0.82 4.95 12.78
N GLN A 141 0.66 5.75 11.71
CA GLN A 141 0.67 5.25 10.33
C GLN A 141 1.98 4.52 9.97
N VAL A 142 3.13 5.06 10.39
CA VAL A 142 4.42 4.41 10.16
C VAL A 142 4.61 3.16 11.03
N HIS A 143 4.02 3.13 12.23
CA HIS A 143 4.03 1.94 13.08
C HIS A 143 3.21 0.79 12.44
N VAL A 144 2.02 1.09 11.91
CA VAL A 144 1.21 0.15 11.11
C VAL A 144 2.05 -0.41 9.95
N GLN A 145 2.62 0.46 9.12
CA GLN A 145 3.48 0.06 7.99
C GLN A 145 4.68 -0.80 8.43
N THR A 146 5.28 -0.48 9.59
CA THR A 146 6.39 -1.25 10.15
C THR A 146 5.93 -2.66 10.51
N ASN A 147 4.77 -2.81 11.14
CA ASN A 147 4.21 -4.11 11.52
C ASN A 147 3.80 -4.93 10.29
N GLU A 148 3.21 -4.31 9.27
CA GLU A 148 2.91 -4.97 7.99
C GLU A 148 4.17 -5.51 7.32
N ALA A 149 5.24 -4.70 7.24
CA ALA A 149 6.51 -5.12 6.65
C ALA A 149 7.18 -6.24 7.47
N LEU A 150 7.14 -6.15 8.80
CA LEU A 150 7.65 -7.20 9.69
C LEU A 150 6.86 -8.50 9.53
N ALA A 151 5.54 -8.43 9.35
CA ALA A 151 4.70 -9.60 9.13
C ALA A 151 5.11 -10.35 7.84
N TRP A 152 5.30 -9.63 6.73
CA TRP A 152 5.78 -10.24 5.49
C TRP A 152 7.20 -10.81 5.62
N VAL A 153 8.07 -10.17 6.40
CA VAL A 153 9.39 -10.71 6.72
C VAL A 153 9.29 -12.01 7.53
N ALA A 154 8.41 -12.06 8.53
CA ALA A 154 8.19 -13.25 9.33
C ALA A 154 7.63 -14.40 8.47
N GLN A 155 6.71 -14.11 7.56
CA GLN A 155 6.21 -15.09 6.60
C GLN A 155 7.33 -15.63 5.70
N ALA A 156 8.19 -14.74 5.17
CA ALA A 156 9.32 -15.15 4.34
C ALA A 156 10.36 -15.99 5.11
N ASP A 157 10.42 -15.86 6.43
CA ASP A 157 11.23 -16.70 7.32
C ASP A 157 10.54 -18.02 7.73
N GLY A 158 9.30 -18.27 7.28
CA GLY A 158 8.50 -19.45 7.67
C GLY A 158 7.95 -19.37 9.10
N LYS A 159 7.77 -18.17 9.64
CA LYS A 159 7.25 -17.91 11.00
C LYS A 159 5.81 -17.43 10.94
N ASP A 160 4.91 -18.29 10.47
CA ASP A 160 3.53 -17.92 10.14
C ASP A 160 2.76 -17.36 11.34
N ASP A 161 2.92 -17.94 12.54
CA ASP A 161 2.26 -17.42 13.75
C ASP A 161 2.70 -15.99 14.10
N GLU A 162 3.99 -15.67 13.91
CA GLU A 162 4.53 -14.33 14.13
C GLU A 162 4.01 -13.37 13.06
N ALA A 163 3.96 -13.81 11.79
CA ALA A 163 3.44 -13.03 10.69
C ALA A 163 1.98 -12.64 10.90
N LEU A 164 1.13 -13.61 11.25
CA LEU A 164 -0.29 -13.38 11.52
C LEU A 164 -0.48 -12.44 12.72
N LYS A 165 0.26 -12.66 13.82
CA LYS A 165 0.18 -11.78 14.99
C LYS A 165 0.51 -10.32 14.65
N LEU A 166 1.59 -10.09 13.89
CA LEU A 166 2.01 -8.75 13.49
C LEU A 166 0.99 -8.08 12.56
N MET A 167 0.46 -8.82 11.59
CA MET A 167 -0.52 -8.26 10.65
C MET A 167 -1.88 -8.01 11.29
N HIS A 168 -2.31 -8.86 12.24
CA HIS A 168 -3.49 -8.59 13.06
C HIS A 168 -3.34 -7.28 13.83
N ALA A 169 -2.21 -7.07 14.50
CA ALA A 169 -1.94 -5.84 15.25
C ALA A 169 -1.92 -4.61 14.33
N ALA A 170 -1.29 -4.72 13.16
CA ALA A 170 -1.29 -3.64 12.15
C ALA A 170 -2.70 -3.29 11.70
N ALA A 171 -3.53 -4.30 11.44
CA ALA A 171 -4.89 -4.10 10.95
C ALA A 171 -5.85 -3.56 12.02
N ASP A 172 -5.70 -3.97 13.28
CA ASP A 172 -6.46 -3.40 14.40
C ASP A 172 -6.08 -1.93 14.65
N GLU A 173 -4.79 -1.60 14.53
CA GLU A 173 -4.30 -0.23 14.69
C GLU A 173 -4.72 0.67 13.50
N GLU A 174 -4.68 0.17 12.26
CA GLU A 174 -5.18 0.90 11.09
C GLU A 174 -6.66 1.23 11.21
N ASP A 175 -7.49 0.26 11.63
CA ASP A 175 -8.94 0.45 11.82
C ASP A 175 -9.27 1.48 12.92
N ALA A 176 -8.37 1.65 13.90
CA ALA A 176 -8.58 2.57 15.03
C ALA A 176 -8.30 4.04 14.67
N ILE A 177 -7.75 4.34 13.49
CA ILE A 177 -7.34 5.68 13.10
C ILE A 177 -8.31 6.25 12.08
N GLU A 178 -8.80 7.48 12.31
CA GLU A 178 -9.58 8.20 11.31
C GLU A 178 -8.69 8.58 10.12
N LYS A 179 -9.11 8.17 8.91
CA LYS A 179 -8.42 8.54 7.67
C LYS A 179 -8.44 10.07 7.47
N ARG A 180 -7.29 10.68 7.25
CA ARG A 180 -7.22 12.09 6.79
C ARG A 180 -7.64 12.19 5.31
N PRO A 181 -8.44 13.20 4.92
CA PRO A 181 -8.98 13.32 3.56
C PRO A 181 -7.94 13.65 2.46
N VAL A 182 -6.68 13.91 2.83
CA VAL A 182 -5.62 14.35 1.90
C VAL A 182 -5.03 13.19 1.08
N THR A 183 -5.27 11.93 1.45
CA THR A 183 -4.73 10.77 0.74
C THR A 183 -5.85 9.90 0.15
N PRO A 184 -5.64 9.19 -0.96
CA PRO A 184 -6.63 8.21 -1.45
C PRO A 184 -6.91 7.07 -0.45
N GLY A 185 -6.09 6.92 0.60
CA GLY A 185 -6.18 5.89 1.64
C GLY A 185 -4.86 5.14 1.73
N ALA A 186 -4.82 4.05 2.51
CA ALA A 186 -3.70 3.13 2.53
C ALA A 186 -3.32 2.65 1.11
N ILE A 187 -2.06 2.27 0.91
CA ILE A 187 -1.64 1.70 -0.37
C ILE A 187 -2.31 0.33 -0.55
N ILE A 188 -2.07 -0.58 0.40
CA ILE A 188 -2.81 -1.83 0.56
C ILE A 188 -3.32 -1.85 2.01
N PRO A 189 -4.64 -1.88 2.28
CA PRO A 189 -5.17 -1.97 3.64
C PRO A 189 -4.62 -3.19 4.38
N ALA A 190 -4.29 -3.06 5.66
CA ALA A 190 -3.75 -4.12 6.48
C ALA A 190 -4.69 -5.34 6.56
N ARG A 191 -6.01 -5.12 6.57
CA ARG A 191 -7.02 -6.21 6.51
C ARG A 191 -6.94 -7.01 5.20
N GLU A 192 -6.64 -6.36 4.08
CA GLU A 192 -6.41 -7.05 2.80
C GLU A 192 -5.12 -7.88 2.86
N GLN A 193 -4.04 -7.32 3.43
CA GLN A 193 -2.78 -8.04 3.60
C GLN A 193 -2.89 -9.23 4.58
N LEU A 194 -3.69 -9.08 5.63
CA LEU A 194 -4.00 -10.16 6.58
C LEU A 194 -4.74 -11.31 5.89
N GLY A 195 -5.72 -10.98 5.04
CA GLY A 195 -6.37 -11.96 4.18
C GLY A 195 -5.37 -12.72 3.31
N ASP A 196 -4.40 -12.02 2.70
CA ASP A 196 -3.36 -12.66 1.89
C ASP A 196 -2.48 -13.61 2.73
N LEU A 197 -2.02 -13.18 3.92
CA LEU A 197 -1.23 -14.03 4.82
C LEU A 197 -2.00 -15.28 5.28
N LEU A 198 -3.29 -15.14 5.60
CA LEU A 198 -4.13 -16.26 5.99
C LEU A 198 -4.30 -17.28 4.84
N LEU A 199 -4.39 -16.82 3.60
CA LEU A 199 -4.38 -17.73 2.45
C LEU A 199 -3.05 -18.48 2.31
N GLU A 200 -1.91 -17.80 2.50
CA GLU A 200 -0.58 -18.44 2.48
C GLU A 200 -0.42 -19.46 3.62
N ALA A 201 -1.06 -19.22 4.77
CA ALA A 201 -1.12 -20.14 5.89
C ALA A 201 -2.20 -21.25 5.75
N ASN A 202 -2.86 -21.36 4.60
CA ASN A 202 -3.97 -22.31 4.35
C ASN A 202 -5.15 -22.17 5.33
N GLN A 203 -5.46 -20.93 5.73
CA GLN A 203 -6.61 -20.57 6.59
C GLN A 203 -7.66 -19.77 5.79
N PRO A 204 -8.33 -20.38 4.79
CA PRO A 204 -9.17 -19.62 3.87
C PRO A 204 -10.50 -19.16 4.48
N GLN A 205 -11.01 -19.80 5.53
CA GLN A 205 -12.21 -19.35 6.25
C GLN A 205 -11.96 -18.02 6.98
N GLU A 206 -10.82 -17.90 7.64
CA GLU A 206 -10.37 -16.70 8.32
C GLU A 206 -10.06 -15.61 7.29
N ALA A 207 -9.35 -15.94 6.22
CA ALA A 207 -9.04 -15.00 5.13
C ALA A 207 -10.31 -14.36 4.54
N LEU A 208 -11.35 -15.18 4.29
CA LEU A 208 -12.65 -14.73 3.80
C LEU A 208 -13.25 -13.63 4.69
N THR A 209 -13.10 -13.77 6.01
CA THR A 209 -13.60 -12.79 6.99
C THR A 209 -12.85 -11.47 6.90
N GLU A 210 -11.52 -11.52 6.79
CA GLU A 210 -10.68 -10.32 6.72
C GLU A 210 -10.87 -9.55 5.40
N TYR A 211 -11.05 -10.25 4.27
CA TYR A 211 -11.43 -9.59 3.02
C TYR A 211 -12.82 -8.94 3.08
N GLN A 212 -13.79 -9.55 3.77
CA GLN A 212 -15.11 -8.93 3.96
C GLN A 212 -15.03 -7.66 4.81
N ARG A 213 -14.18 -7.64 5.84
CA ARG A 213 -13.91 -6.43 6.63
C ARG A 213 -13.25 -5.35 5.77
N ALA A 214 -12.23 -5.71 5.00
CA ALA A 214 -11.57 -4.78 4.06
C ALA A 214 -12.59 -4.16 3.07
N LEU A 215 -13.54 -4.97 2.56
CA LEU A 215 -14.58 -4.51 1.63
C LEU A 215 -15.68 -3.68 2.27
N THR A 216 -15.86 -3.75 3.59
CA THR A 216 -16.77 -2.87 4.32
C THR A 216 -16.19 -1.46 4.40
N MET A 217 -14.87 -1.36 4.63
CA MET A 217 -14.15 -0.08 4.70
C MET A 217 -13.84 0.49 3.31
N THR A 218 -13.53 -0.38 2.35
CA THR A 218 -13.19 -0.01 0.97
C THR A 218 -14.03 -0.81 -0.03
N PRO A 219 -15.30 -0.42 -0.25
CA PRO A 219 -16.18 -1.13 -1.17
C PRO A 219 -15.59 -1.23 -2.57
N GLN A 220 -15.77 -2.39 -3.21
CA GLN A 220 -15.30 -2.70 -4.57
C GLN A 220 -13.78 -2.72 -4.73
N ARG A 221 -13.00 -2.72 -3.64
CA ARG A 221 -11.54 -2.83 -3.73
C ARG A 221 -11.14 -4.14 -4.41
N ARG A 222 -10.43 -4.03 -5.54
CA ARG A 222 -10.10 -5.14 -6.43
C ARG A 222 -9.28 -6.23 -5.74
N GLY A 223 -8.25 -5.85 -4.99
CA GLY A 223 -7.39 -6.78 -4.25
C GLY A 223 -8.22 -7.67 -3.33
N ALA A 224 -9.00 -7.06 -2.44
CA ALA A 224 -9.89 -7.77 -1.52
C ALA A 224 -10.97 -8.61 -2.23
N LEU A 225 -11.55 -8.15 -3.36
CA LEU A 225 -12.49 -8.97 -4.13
C LEU A 225 -11.84 -10.23 -4.71
N MET A 226 -10.62 -10.09 -5.25
CA MET A 226 -9.87 -11.21 -5.81
C MET A 226 -9.46 -12.20 -4.70
N GLY A 227 -8.96 -11.69 -3.59
CA GLY A 227 -8.62 -12.52 -2.41
C GLY A 227 -9.83 -13.24 -1.84
N LEU A 228 -10.97 -12.57 -1.74
CA LEU A 228 -12.24 -13.18 -1.31
C LEU A 228 -12.69 -14.30 -2.24
N ALA A 229 -12.54 -14.14 -3.56
CA ALA A 229 -12.85 -15.18 -4.53
C ALA A 229 -11.91 -16.38 -4.37
N HIS A 230 -10.60 -16.13 -4.24
CA HIS A 230 -9.62 -17.19 -4.04
C HIS A 230 -9.85 -17.98 -2.75
N ALA A 231 -10.18 -17.29 -1.64
CA ALA A 231 -10.56 -17.93 -0.38
C ALA A 231 -11.74 -18.90 -0.56
N ARG A 232 -12.79 -18.48 -1.29
CA ARG A 232 -13.95 -19.33 -1.57
C ARG A 232 -13.61 -20.55 -2.42
N GLU A 233 -12.74 -20.38 -3.40
CA GLU A 233 -12.26 -21.50 -4.23
C GLU A 233 -11.48 -22.53 -3.41
N MET A 234 -10.61 -22.09 -2.50
CA MET A 234 -9.88 -22.98 -1.59
C MET A 234 -10.84 -23.75 -0.67
N ILE A 235 -11.84 -23.07 -0.10
CA ILE A 235 -12.86 -23.70 0.75
C ILE A 235 -13.65 -24.75 -0.03
N ALA A 236 -14.10 -24.41 -1.25
CA ALA A 236 -14.86 -25.32 -2.10
C ALA A 236 -14.04 -26.55 -2.50
N SER A 237 -12.76 -26.36 -2.81
CA SER A 237 -11.84 -27.45 -3.19
C SER A 237 -11.50 -28.39 -2.04
N ALA A 238 -11.56 -27.91 -0.79
CA ALA A 238 -11.33 -28.71 0.41
C ALA A 238 -12.57 -29.50 0.86
N ALA A 239 -13.77 -29.17 0.36
CA ALA A 239 -14.97 -29.94 0.66
C ALA A 239 -14.96 -31.28 -0.10
N PRO A 240 -15.11 -32.43 0.56
CA PRO A 240 -15.17 -33.71 -0.14
C PRO A 240 -16.37 -33.70 -1.10
N ASN A 241 -16.14 -34.08 -2.37
CA ASN A 241 -17.20 -34.27 -3.36
C ASN A 241 -18.26 -35.18 -2.75
N LYS A 242 -19.44 -34.64 -2.47
CA LYS A 242 -20.62 -35.41 -2.13
C LYS A 242 -21.13 -36.06 -3.42
N ASN A 243 -20.50 -37.16 -3.83
CA ASN A 243 -21.05 -38.11 -4.79
C ASN A 243 -21.81 -39.21 -4.05
#